data_AF-U1F9A0-F1
#
_entry.id   AF-U1F9A0-F1
#
_cell.length_a   1.000
_cell.length_b   1.000
_cell.length_c   1.000
_cell.angle_alpha   90.00
_cell.angle_beta   90.00
_cell.angle_gamma   90.00
#
_symmetry.space_group_name_H-M   'P 1'
#
loop_
_entity.id
_entity.type
_entity.pdbx_description
1 polymer ?
#
loop_
_entity_poly.entity_id
_entity_poly.type
_entity_poly.pdbx_seq_one_letter_code
_entity_poly.pdbx_strand_id
1 'polypeptide(L)'
;MIGLIIFIVIAVLIAVFTGFNIRNVCDVNVIFHTFHNVPVFITIIVSFVAGIVVALPFSFGKGKSIAAKKIDKIKAKAAKDALKNAESIDKKAPAENRMTEKK
;
A
#
# COMPACT_ATOMS: atom_id res chain seq x y z
N MET A 1 22.18 6.33 22.82
CA MET A 1 22.90 5.10 23.23
C MET A 1 22.20 3.82 22.79
N ILE A 2 20.90 3.61 23.06
CA ILE A 2 20.19 2.37 22.68
C ILE A 2 20.27 2.01 21.19
N GLY A 3 20.17 2.98 20.29
CA GLY A 3 20.27 2.74 18.84
C GLY A 3 21.64 2.22 18.39
N LEU A 4 22.73 2.67 19.03
CA LEU A 4 24.08 2.16 18.76
C LEU A 4 24.22 0.71 19.22
N ILE A 5 23.67 0.39 20.40
CA ILE A 5 23.68 -0.98 20.93
C ILE A 5 22.91 -1.92 19.99
N ILE A 6 21.72 -1.53 19.55
CA ILE A 6 20.92 -2.31 18.59
C ILE A 6 21.69 -2.50 17.27
N PHE A 7 22.29 -1.44 16.74
CA PHE A 7 23.08 -1.52 15.51
C PHE A 7 24.25 -2.50 15.65
N ILE A 8 25.00 -2.43 16.76
CA ILE A 8 26.12 -3.34 17.03
C ILE A 8 25.63 -4.78 17.12
N VAL A 9 24.53 -5.04 17.84
CA VAL A 9 23.95 -6.39 17.95
C VAL A 9 23.57 -6.94 16.57
N ILE A 10 22.88 -6.14 15.74
CA ILE A 10 22.52 -6.55 14.38
C ILE A 10 23.77 -6.81 13.54
N ALA A 11 24.78 -5.94 13.60
CA ALA A 11 26.02 -6.10 12.86
C ALA A 11 26.76 -7.39 13.25
N VAL A 12 26.81 -7.72 14.54
CA VAL A 12 27.39 -8.98 15.04
C VAL A 12 26.61 -10.18 14.53
N LEU A 13 25.27 -10.14 14.57
CA LEU A 13 24.44 -11.23 14.04
C LEU A 13 24.66 -11.45 12.55
N ILE A 14 24.77 -10.37 11.76
CA ILE A 14 25.09 -10.45 10.32
C ILE A 14 26.48 -11.06 10.12
N ALA A 15 27.49 -10.59 10.86
CA ALA A 15 28.86 -11.08 10.72
C ALA A 15 28.97 -12.58 11.07
N VAL A 16 28.30 -13.02 12.14
CA VAL A 16 28.18 -14.43 12.52
C VAL A 16 27.49 -15.19 11.41
N PHE A 17 26.29 -14.78 11.00
CA PHE A 17 25.52 -15.46 9.95
C PHE A 17 26.31 -15.61 8.65
N THR A 18 26.95 -14.53 8.19
CA THR A 18 27.80 -14.52 7.00
C THR A 18 29.03 -15.40 7.18
N GLY A 19 29.73 -15.32 8.31
CA GLY A 19 30.91 -16.14 8.59
C GLY A 19 30.61 -17.63 8.61
N PHE A 20 29.49 -18.03 9.21
CA PHE A 20 29.06 -19.43 9.23
C PHE A 20 28.58 -19.93 7.85
N ASN A 21 28.01 -19.05 7.02
CA ASN A 21 27.50 -19.40 5.69
C ASN A 21 28.49 -19.15 4.55
N ILE A 22 29.71 -18.68 4.82
CA ILE A 22 30.65 -18.28 3.76
C ILE A 22 31.14 -19.46 2.90
N ARG A 23 31.19 -20.66 3.49
CA ARG A 23 31.56 -21.90 2.79
C ARG A 23 30.40 -22.53 2.03
N ASN A 24 29.17 -22.07 2.28
CA ASN A 24 28.00 -22.53 1.55
C ASN A 24 27.93 -21.77 0.23
N VAL A 25 28.57 -22.34 -0.79
CA VAL A 25 28.73 -21.71 -2.11
C VAL A 25 27.91 -22.42 -3.18
N CYS A 26 27.50 -21.68 -4.20
CA CYS A 26 26.83 -22.20 -5.37
C CYS A 26 27.32 -21.51 -6.64
N ASP A 27 27.03 -22.14 -7.78
CA ASP A 27 27.27 -21.55 -9.09
C ASP A 27 25.99 -20.85 -9.57
N VAL A 28 26.11 -19.58 -9.99
CA VAL A 28 24.99 -18.77 -10.45
C VAL A 28 25.22 -18.39 -11.90
N ASN A 29 24.34 -18.84 -12.78
CA ASN A 29 24.36 -18.42 -14.18
C ASN A 29 23.46 -17.18 -14.36
N VAL A 30 24.06 -16.07 -14.77
CA VAL A 30 23.38 -14.83 -15.12
C VAL A 30 23.44 -14.65 -16.63
N ILE A 31 22.43 -15.19 -17.30
CA ILE A 31 22.15 -15.11 -18.76
C ILE A 31 23.30 -15.60 -19.65
N PHE A 32 24.44 -14.90 -19.65
CA PHE A 32 25.62 -15.18 -20.47
C PHE A 32 26.89 -15.49 -19.66
N HIS A 33 26.85 -15.41 -18.33
CA HIS A 33 28.02 -15.66 -17.49
C HIS A 33 27.69 -16.49 -16.24
N THR A 34 28.47 -17.54 -16.00
CA THR A 34 28.39 -18.35 -14.78
C THR A 34 29.40 -17.85 -13.74
N PHE A 35 28.90 -17.37 -12.62
CA PHE A 35 29.70 -17.05 -11.46
C PHE A 35 29.85 -18.30 -10.60
N HIS A 36 31.08 -18.80 -10.49
CA HIS A 36 31.37 -19.98 -9.70
C HIS A 36 31.71 -19.63 -8.25
N ASN A 37 31.39 -20.53 -7.32
CA ASN A 37 31.72 -20.42 -5.90
C ASN A 37 31.17 -19.15 -5.21
N VAL A 38 29.95 -18.73 -5.55
CA VAL A 38 29.31 -17.57 -4.92
C VAL A 38 28.64 -18.00 -3.60
N PRO A 39 28.89 -17.31 -2.46
CA PRO A 39 28.20 -17.63 -1.22
C PRO A 39 26.67 -17.49 -1.36
N VAL A 40 25.93 -18.53 -0.96
CA VAL A 40 24.47 -18.61 -1.14
C VAL A 40 23.72 -17.45 -0.47
N PHE A 41 24.20 -16.97 0.67
CA PHE A 41 23.53 -15.84 1.33
C PHE A 41 23.60 -14.55 0.50
N ILE A 42 24.69 -14.32 -0.25
CA ILE A 42 24.81 -13.16 -1.15
C ILE A 42 23.79 -13.27 -2.28
N THR A 43 23.64 -14.46 -2.86
CA THR A 43 22.73 -14.67 -4.00
C THR A 43 21.28 -14.42 -3.58
N ILE A 44 20.90 -14.83 -2.36
CA ILE A 44 19.57 -14.57 -1.78
C ILE A 44 19.36 -13.07 -1.57
N ILE A 45 20.32 -12.35 -0.95
CA ILE A 45 20.20 -10.90 -0.71
C ILE A 45 20.06 -10.14 -2.03
N VAL A 46 20.90 -10.46 -3.03
CA VAL A 46 20.83 -9.83 -4.36
C VAL A 46 19.49 -10.11 -5.05
N SER A 47 18.99 -11.35 -4.97
CA SER A 47 17.70 -11.72 -5.54
C SER A 47 16.54 -10.97 -4.88
N PHE A 48 16.60 -10.81 -3.56
CA PHE A 48 15.60 -10.05 -2.80
C PHE A 48 15.61 -8.56 -3.16
N VAL A 49 16.80 -7.94 -3.21
CA VAL A 49 16.96 -6.53 -3.61
C VAL A 49 16.49 -6.32 -5.04
N ALA A 50 16.85 -7.22 -5.97
CA ALA A 50 16.37 -7.16 -7.35
C ALA A 50 14.83 -7.26 -7.41
N GLY A 51 14.23 -8.17 -6.64
CA GLY A 51 12.77 -8.29 -6.49
C GLY A 51 12.13 -7.00 -5.98
N ILE A 52 12.71 -6.37 -4.96
CA ILE A 52 12.25 -5.05 -4.47
C ILE A 52 12.34 -4.03 -5.60
N VAL A 53 13.49 -3.86 -6.23
CA VAL A 53 13.70 -2.86 -7.30
C VAL A 53 12.68 -3.03 -8.42
N VAL A 54 12.39 -4.27 -8.82
CA VAL A 54 11.34 -4.57 -9.81
C VAL A 54 9.95 -4.22 -9.28
N ALA A 55 9.66 -4.49 -8.01
CA ALA A 55 8.37 -4.22 -7.39
C ALA A 55 8.12 -2.72 -7.08
N LEU A 56 9.15 -1.93 -6.80
CA LEU A 56 9.04 -0.51 -6.44
C LEU A 56 8.21 0.32 -7.45
N PRO A 57 8.47 0.29 -8.78
CA PRO A 57 7.66 1.06 -9.73
C PRO A 57 6.18 0.65 -9.73
N PHE A 58 5.87 -0.61 -9.44
CA PHE A 58 4.48 -1.08 -9.31
C PHE A 58 3.86 -0.73 -7.95
N SER A 59 4.68 -0.59 -6.90
CA SER A 59 4.24 -0.21 -5.56
C SER A 59 3.88 1.27 -5.45
N PHE A 60 4.62 2.15 -6.14
CA PHE A 60 4.34 3.59 -6.18
C PHE A 60 3.34 4.01 -7.26
N GLY A 61 2.80 3.06 -8.04
CA GLY A 61 1.70 3.34 -8.96
C GLY A 61 0.52 3.96 -8.20
N LYS A 62 0.04 5.11 -8.69
CA LYS A 62 -1.15 5.88 -8.23
C LYS A 62 -2.45 5.06 -8.36
N GLY A 63 -2.49 3.86 -7.83
CA GLY A 63 -3.71 3.11 -7.58
C GLY A 63 -4.38 3.74 -6.38
N LYS A 64 -5.24 4.75 -6.61
CA LYS A 64 -6.23 5.17 -5.62
C LYS A 64 -6.85 3.88 -5.08
N SER A 65 -6.58 3.58 -3.81
CA SER A 65 -6.97 2.32 -3.17
C SER A 65 -8.38 1.97 -3.60
N ILE A 66 -8.65 0.71 -3.96
CA ILE A 66 -10.00 0.27 -4.33
C ILE A 66 -11.00 0.66 -3.23
N ALA A 67 -10.55 0.73 -1.97
CA ALA A 67 -11.31 1.28 -0.85
C ALA A 67 -11.62 2.78 -1.03
N ALA A 68 -10.64 3.62 -1.37
CA ALA A 68 -10.85 5.04 -1.65
C ALA A 68 -11.78 5.27 -2.86
N LYS A 69 -11.70 4.45 -3.92
CA LYS A 69 -12.66 4.51 -5.04
C LYS A 69 -14.08 4.13 -4.63
N LYS A 70 -14.25 3.14 -3.75
CA LYS A 70 -15.57 2.77 -3.20
C LYS A 70 -16.16 3.86 -2.31
N ILE A 71 -15.35 4.47 -1.44
CA ILE A 71 -15.80 5.56 -0.55
C ILE A 71 -16.28 6.76 -1.37
N ASP A 72 -15.56 7.14 -2.43
CA ASP A 72 -15.98 8.27 -3.27
C ASP A 72 -17.24 7.96 -4.09
N LYS A 73 -17.42 6.71 -4.52
CA LYS A 73 -18.65 6.28 -5.19
C LYS A 73 -19.86 6.33 -4.25
N ILE A 74 -19.67 5.94 -2.99
CA ILE A 74 -20.72 5.98 -1.95
C ILE A 74 -21.07 7.43 -1.59
N LYS A 75 -20.07 8.31 -1.39
CA LYS A 75 -20.30 9.73 -1.13
C LYS A 75 -20.98 10.43 -2.30
N ALA A 76 -20.56 10.16 -3.54
CA ALA A 76 -21.19 10.73 -4.72
C ALA A 76 -22.65 10.26 -4.91
N LYS A 77 -22.96 9.01 -4.55
CA LYS A 77 -24.33 8.48 -4.61
C LYS A 77 -25.22 9.11 -3.52
N ALA A 78 -24.72 9.19 -2.28
CA ALA A 78 -25.43 9.82 -1.16
C ALA A 78 -25.72 11.31 -1.42
N ALA A 79 -24.78 12.05 -2.02
CA ALA A 79 -24.99 13.45 -2.39
C ALA A 79 -26.06 13.62 -3.48
N LYS A 80 -26.07 12.73 -4.49
CA LYS A 80 -27.11 12.73 -5.53
C LYS A 80 -28.49 12.37 -4.98
N ASP A 81 -28.56 11.40 -4.06
CA ASP A 81 -29.82 11.01 -3.44
C ASP A 81 -30.35 12.12 -2.51
N ALA A 82 -29.48 12.83 -1.77
CA ALA A 82 -29.88 13.97 -0.93
C ALA A 82 -30.44 15.15 -1.76
N LEU A 83 -29.80 15.49 -2.88
CA LEU A 83 -30.28 16.54 -3.80
C LEU A 83 -31.64 16.18 -4.42
N LYS A 84 -31.81 14.93 -4.87
CA LYS A 84 -33.06 14.44 -5.45
C LYS A 84 -34.20 14.42 -4.43
N ASN A 85 -33.89 14.09 -3.17
CA ASN A 85 -34.87 14.14 -2.08
C ASN A 85 -35.25 15.60 -1.75
N ALA A 86 -34.29 16.52 -1.66
CA ALA A 86 -34.56 17.94 -1.41
C ALA A 86 -35.45 18.58 -2.50
N GLU A 87 -35.19 18.30 -3.79
CA GLU A 87 -36.05 18.75 -4.89
C GLU A 87 -37.47 18.15 -4.85
N SER A 88 -37.63 16.97 -4.26
CA SER A 88 -38.94 16.32 -4.11
C SER A 88 -39.75 16.83 -2.90
N ILE A 89 -39.08 17.38 -1.87
CA ILE A 89 -39.74 17.98 -0.71
C ILE A 89 -40.23 19.40 -1.04
N ASP A 90 -39.47 20.16 -1.82
CA ASP A 90 -39.85 21.52 -2.25
C ASP A 90 -41.13 21.51 -3.13
N LYS A 91 -41.33 20.45 -3.92
CA LYS A 91 -42.57 20.26 -4.71
C LYS A 91 -43.80 19.81 -3.91
N LYS A 92 -43.71 19.57 -2.59
CA LYS A 92 -44.78 18.92 -1.80
C LYS A 92 -45.22 19.62 -0.50
N ALA A 93 -44.82 20.86 -0.22
CA ALA A 93 -45.32 21.62 0.94
C ALA A 93 -46.48 22.59 0.55
N PRO A 94 -47.49 22.82 1.42
CA PRO A 94 -48.90 22.60 1.10
C PRO A 94 -49.76 23.88 1.00
N ALA A 95 -50.71 23.87 0.07
CA ALA A 95 -51.85 24.81 0.03
C ALA A 95 -52.96 24.37 0.99
N GLU A 96 -52.70 24.33 2.29
CA GLU A 96 -53.77 24.09 3.28
C GLU A 96 -53.42 24.72 4.64
N ASN A 97 -53.48 26.06 4.73
CA ASN A 97 -54.00 26.73 5.93
C ASN A 97 -54.28 28.22 5.64
N ARG A 98 -55.49 28.55 5.20
CA ARG A 98 -56.03 29.92 5.21
C ARG A 98 -57.54 29.92 5.45
N MET A 99 -58.00 29.41 6.59
CA MET A 99 -59.33 29.76 7.12
C MET A 99 -59.34 29.75 8.65
N THR A 100 -58.61 30.68 9.27
CA THR A 100 -58.99 31.26 10.57
C THR A 100 -58.47 32.69 10.63
N GLU A 101 -59.24 33.66 10.12
CA GLU A 101 -59.34 35.03 10.64
C GLU A 101 -60.18 35.88 9.68
N LYS A 102 -61.48 36.01 9.97
CA LYS A 102 -62.07 37.35 10.05
C LYS A 102 -63.42 37.30 10.77
N LYS A 103 -63.38 38.01 11.89
CA LYS A 103 -64.43 38.59 12.74
C LYS A 103 -65.76 38.86 12.06
#